data_AF-A0A7C4S135-F1
#
_entry.id   AF-A0A7C4S135-F1
#
_cell.length_a   1.000
_cell.length_b   1.000
_cell.length_c   1.000
_cell.angle_alpha   90.00
_cell.angle_beta   90.00
_cell.angle_gamma   90.00
#
_symmetry.space_group_name_H-M   'P 1'
#
loop_
_entity.id
_entity.type
_entity.pdbx_description
1 polymer ?
#
loop_
_entity_poly.entity_id
_entity_poly.type
_entity_poly.pdbx_seq_one_letter_code
_entity_poly.pdbx_strand_id
1 'polypeptide(L)' 'DSSGFPMIPYLPGGKKYRILLSHPPGFHPKEDGLRKRKTVRGNTITSDIVQINTVIVEGDLPDG' A
#
# COMPACT_ATOMS: atom_id res chain seq x y z
N ASP A 1 -5.53 -2.39 5.43
CA ASP A 1 -6.71 -1.51 5.45
C ASP A 1 -7.97 -2.35 5.48
N SER A 2 -8.94 -2.04 6.36
CA SER A 2 -10.18 -2.81 6.50
C SER A 2 -11.06 -2.81 5.23
N SER A 3 -10.86 -1.85 4.32
CA SER A 3 -11.52 -1.80 3.01
C SER A 3 -10.64 -2.37 1.88
N GLY A 4 -9.52 -3.01 2.20
CA GLY A 4 -8.62 -3.62 1.22
C GLY A 4 -7.72 -2.64 0.45
N PHE A 5 -7.65 -1.36 0.84
CA PHE A 5 -6.76 -0.42 0.17
C PHE A 5 -5.28 -0.65 0.51
N PRO A 6 -4.39 -0.66 -0.50
CA PRO A 6 -2.95 -0.80 -0.26
C PRO A 6 -2.39 0.46 0.41
N MET A 7 -1.35 0.27 1.24
CA MET A 7 -0.55 1.37 1.80
C MET A 7 0.44 1.88 0.76
N ILE A 8 0.61 3.20 0.68
CA ILE A 8 1.58 3.86 -0.19
C ILE A 8 2.67 4.50 0.68
N PRO A 9 3.93 4.06 0.56
CA PRO A 9 4.99 4.40 1.53
C PRO A 9 5.34 5.90 1.55
N TYR A 10 5.18 6.58 0.42
CA TYR A 10 5.49 8.01 0.28
C TYR A 10 4.31 8.95 0.61
N LEU A 11 3.13 8.42 0.95
CA LEU A 11 2.00 9.25 1.38
C LEU A 11 1.95 9.33 2.91
N PRO A 12 2.00 10.54 3.51
CA PRO A 12 2.14 10.66 4.96
C PRO A 12 0.85 10.35 5.73
N GLY A 13 0.99 9.86 6.96
CA GLY A 13 -0.13 9.74 7.91
C GLY A 13 -1.01 8.51 7.70
N GLY A 14 -1.97 8.31 8.60
CA GLY A 14 -2.84 7.14 8.61
C GLY A 14 -4.13 7.28 7.80
N LYS A 15 -4.29 8.33 7.00
CA LYS A 15 -5.56 8.64 6.30
C LYS A 15 -5.69 7.98 4.93
N LYS A 16 -6.92 7.92 4.41
CA LYS A 16 -7.19 7.57 3.00
C LYS A 16 -6.89 8.76 2.09
N TYR A 17 -6.27 8.50 0.95
CA TYR A 17 -5.98 9.45 -0.12
C TYR A 17 -6.71 9.04 -1.40
N ARG A 18 -7.27 10.01 -2.14
CA ARG A 18 -7.84 9.77 -3.48
C ARG A 18 -6.98 10.49 -4.51
N ILE A 19 -6.02 9.77 -5.10
CA ILE A 19 -4.95 10.35 -5.94
C ILE A 19 -4.89 9.71 -7.32
N LEU A 20 -4.32 10.43 -8.28
CA LEU A 20 -4.09 9.97 -9.64
C LEU A 20 -2.75 9.20 -9.70
N LEU A 21 -2.83 7.89 -9.85
CA LEU A 21 -1.66 7.00 -9.94
C LEU A 21 -1.35 6.69 -11.40
N SER A 22 -0.06 6.63 -11.72
CA SER A 22 0.47 6.18 -13.01
C SER A 22 1.33 4.93 -12.89
N HIS A 23 1.79 4.57 -11.68
CA HIS A 23 2.75 3.48 -11.46
C HIS A 23 2.51 2.80 -10.10
N PRO A 24 3.13 1.63 -9.86
CA PRO A 24 3.11 0.97 -8.56
C PRO A 24 3.81 1.82 -7.49
N PRO A 25 3.51 1.61 -6.20
CA PRO A 25 2.50 0.71 -5.65
C PRO A 25 1.06 1.22 -5.80
N GLY A 26 0.08 0.31 -5.68
CA GLY A 26 -1.35 0.64 -5.71
C GLY A 26 -1.99 0.71 -7.10
N PHE A 27 -1.21 0.82 -8.18
CA PHE A 27 -1.70 0.72 -9.56
C PHE A 27 -0.62 0.17 -10.50
N HIS A 28 -0.90 -0.96 -11.16
CA HIS A 28 -0.06 -1.48 -12.24
C HIS A 28 -0.75 -1.14 -13.57
N PRO A 29 -0.28 -0.13 -14.34
CA PRO A 29 -0.88 0.21 -15.64
C PRO A 29 -0.70 -0.95 -16.62
N LYS A 30 -1.66 -1.12 -17.54
CA LYS A 30 -1.60 -2.14 -18.62
C LYS A 30 -1.11 -1.58 -19.94
N GLU A 31 -1.09 -0.26 -20.07
CA GLU A 31 -0.78 0.49 -21.29
C GLU A 31 0.03 1.72 -20.90
N ASP A 32 0.91 2.15 -21.81
CA ASP A 32 1.76 3.32 -21.60
C ASP A 32 0.93 4.60 -21.47
N GLY A 33 1.30 5.44 -20.51
CA GLY A 33 0.59 6.69 -20.24
C GLY A 33 -0.74 6.54 -19.49
N LEU A 34 -1.20 5.31 -19.21
CA LEU A 34 -2.44 5.09 -18.47
C LEU A 34 -2.32 5.60 -17.02
N ARG A 35 -3.27 6.43 -16.62
CA ARG A 35 -3.38 6.92 -15.23
C ARG A 35 -4.78 6.64 -14.68
N LYS A 36 -4.87 6.27 -13.41
CA LYS A 36 -6.16 6.00 -12.75
C LYS A 36 -6.24 6.67 -11.39
N ARG A 37 -7.36 7.35 -11.12
CA ARG A 37 -7.65 7.88 -9.78
C ARG A 37 -8.12 6.73 -8.89
N LYS A 38 -7.39 6.47 -7.80
CA LYS A 38 -7.69 5.38 -6.84
C LYS A 38 -7.67 5.91 -5.41
N THR A 39 -8.41 5.21 -4.54
CA THR A 39 -8.30 5.39 -3.09
C THR A 39 -7.20 4.47 -2.56
N VAL A 40 -6.31 5.01 -1.73
CA VAL A 40 -5.17 4.31 -1.13
C VAL A 40 -4.96 4.78 0.32
N ARG A 41 -4.16 4.06 1.10
CA ARG A 41 -3.85 4.39 2.50
C ARG A 41 -2.45 5.01 2.61
N GLY A 42 -2.28 5.99 3.51
CA GLY A 42 -0.96 6.53 3.83
C GLY A 42 -0.07 5.55 4.59
N ASN A 43 1.12 6.00 4.96
CA ASN A 43 2.21 5.15 5.46
C ASN A 43 2.20 4.87 6.97
N THR A 44 1.36 5.56 7.74
CA THR A 44 1.26 5.32 9.18
C THR A 44 0.30 4.17 9.46
N ILE A 45 0.75 3.17 10.22
CA ILE A 45 -0.08 2.05 10.65
C ILE A 45 -1.08 2.55 11.70
N THR A 46 -2.35 2.22 11.48
CA THR A 46 -3.48 2.59 12.33
C THR A 46 -4.32 1.34 12.64
N SER A 47 -5.25 1.43 13.60
CA SER A 47 -6.08 0.30 14.03
C SER A 47 -7.02 -0.27 12.95
N ASP A 48 -7.25 0.47 11.87
CA ASP A 48 -8.00 0.01 10.70
C ASP A 48 -7.15 -0.79 9.69
N ILE A 49 -5.87 -1.03 9.98
CA ILE A 49 -5.01 -1.92 9.20
C ILE A 49 -5.21 -3.38 9.66
N VAL A 50 -5.81 -4.19 8.79
CA VAL A 50 -6.09 -5.62 9.06
C VAL A 50 -4.91 -6.57 8.81
N GLN A 51 -3.86 -6.13 8.13
CA GLN A 51 -2.71 -6.96 7.76
C GLN A 51 -1.46 -6.09 7.60
N ILE A 52 -0.33 -6.56 8.12
CA ILE A 52 0.99 -5.91 8.01
C ILE A 52 1.95 -6.89 7.35
N ASN A 53 2.55 -6.51 6.22
CA ASN A 53 3.63 -7.28 5.62
C ASN A 53 4.91 -6.96 6.38
N THR A 54 5.66 -7.98 6.79
CA THR A 54 6.92 -7.84 7.50
C THR A 54 8.00 -8.67 6.81
N VAL A 55 9.26 -8.32 7.07
CA VAL A 55 10.43 -9.06 6.60
C VAL A 55 11.33 -9.29 7.82
N ILE A 56 11.88 -10.49 7.94
CA ILE A 56 12.89 -10.81 8.96
C ILE A 56 14.22 -10.21 8.50
N VAL A 57 14.76 -9.28 9.30
CA VAL A 57 16.08 -8.67 9.03
C VAL A 57 17.23 -9.42 9.70
N GLU A 58 16.92 -10.22 10.72
CA GLU A 58 17.87 -11.05 11.47
C GLU A 58 17.14 -12.27 12.02
N GLY A 59 17.76 -13.45 11.90
CA GLY A 59 17.18 -14.76 12.25
C GLY A 59 16.61 -15.51 11.05
N ASP A 60 16.03 -16.68 11.32
CA ASP A 60 15.49 -17.58 10.30
C ASP A 60 13.96 -17.44 10.17
N LEU A 61 13.45 -17.65 8.96
CA LEU A 61 12.03 -17.89 8.77
C LEU A 61 11.70 -19.26 9.38
N PRO A 62 10.59 -19.40 10.12
CA PRO A 62 10.12 -20.71 10.51
C PRO A 62 9.89 -21.55 9.25
N ASP A 63 10.24 -22.83 9.31
CA ASP A 63 9.89 -23.78 8.26
C ASP A 63 8.37 -23.73 8.02
N GLY A 64 8.00 -23.64 6.75
CA GLY A 64 6.61 -23.49 6.31
C GLY A 64 5.74 -24.71 6.59
#